data_AF-A0A916XZI8-F1
#
_entry.id   AF-A0A916XZI8-F1
#
_cell.length_a   1.000
_cell.length_b   1.000
_cell.length_c   1.000
_cell.angle_alpha   90.00
_cell.angle_beta   90.00
_cell.angle_gamma   90.00
#
_symmetry.space_group_name_H-M   'P 1'
#
loop_
_entity.id
_entity.type
_entity.pdbx_description
1 polymer ?
#
loop_
_entity_poly.entity_id
_entity_poly.type
_entity_poly.pdbx_seq_one_letter_code
_entity_poly.pdbx_strand_id
1 'polypeptide(L)'
;MPKFFLNIHKDGQTVKDEEGVDFPDIESAVEEAMAAAREIIAENIKRNEAPCIGHAFEIIDSRGAVLRTLPFSDSLHPDFGAVRR
;
A
#
# COMPACT_ATOMS: atom_id res chain seq x y z
N MET A 1 -5.73 -2.57 -20.17
CA MET A 1 -4.55 -2.44 -19.29
C MET A 1 -4.57 -3.62 -18.32
N PRO A 2 -3.44 -4.09 -17.78
CA PRO A 2 -3.47 -5.09 -16.73
C PRO A 2 -4.16 -4.55 -15.47
N LYS A 3 -4.94 -5.41 -14.82
CA LYS A 3 -5.63 -5.08 -13.57
C LYS A 3 -4.79 -5.50 -12.38
N PHE A 4 -4.59 -4.57 -11.45
CA PHE A 4 -3.87 -4.78 -10.21
C PHE A 4 -4.78 -4.46 -9.03
N PHE A 5 -4.55 -5.11 -7.89
CA PHE A 5 -5.33 -4.89 -6.69
C PHE A 5 -4.41 -4.46 -5.56
N LEU A 6 -4.83 -3.41 -4.84
CA LEU A 6 -4.05 -2.71 -3.82
C LEU A 6 -4.55 -3.11 -2.43
N ASN A 7 -4.26 -4.33 -2.01
CA ASN A 7 -4.75 -4.84 -0.72
C ASN A 7 -4.05 -4.13 0.44
N ILE A 8 -4.76 -3.82 1.52
CA ILE A 8 -4.18 -3.21 2.71
C ILE A 8 -4.00 -4.28 3.78
N HIS A 9 -2.75 -4.55 4.16
CA HIS A 9 -2.43 -5.32 5.34
C HIS A 9 -2.38 -4.39 6.56
N LYS A 10 -3.27 -4.58 7.53
CA LYS A 10 -3.36 -3.82 8.79
C LYS A 10 -3.72 -4.74 9.95
N ASP A 11 -3.11 -4.56 11.11
CA ASP A 11 -3.45 -5.32 12.34
C ASP A 11 -3.53 -6.85 12.18
N GLY A 12 -2.67 -7.43 11.33
CA GLY A 12 -2.67 -8.86 11.02
C GLY A 12 -3.82 -9.34 10.12
N GLN A 13 -4.56 -8.41 9.51
CA GLN A 13 -5.63 -8.67 8.56
C GLN A 13 -5.34 -8.03 7.21
N THR A 14 -5.56 -8.76 6.13
CA THR A 14 -5.52 -8.22 4.77
C THR A 14 -6.92 -7.83 4.34
N VAL A 15 -7.14 -6.53 4.16
CA VAL A 15 -8.32 -5.99 3.50
C VAL A 15 -8.09 -6.07 2.00
N LYS A 16 -8.87 -6.90 1.32
CA LYS A 16 -8.76 -7.07 -0.12
C LYS A 16 -9.44 -5.92 -0.86
N ASP A 17 -8.76 -5.44 -1.88
CA ASP A 17 -9.33 -4.63 -2.93
C ASP A 17 -10.03 -5.58 -3.91
N GLU A 18 -11.36 -5.50 -4.01
CA GLU A 18 -12.17 -6.35 -4.90
C GLU A 18 -12.40 -5.70 -6.27
N GLU A 19 -12.29 -4.37 -6.36
CA GLU A 19 -12.47 -3.66 -7.62
C GLU A 19 -11.18 -3.72 -8.43
N GLY A 20 -10.05 -3.43 -7.80
CA GLY A 20 -8.76 -3.27 -8.47
C GLY A 20 -8.76 -2.09 -9.44
N VAL A 21 -7.56 -1.69 -9.86
CA VAL A 21 -7.36 -0.57 -10.78
C VAL A 21 -6.55 -1.04 -11.98
N ASP A 22 -6.95 -0.55 -13.15
CA ASP A 22 -6.27 -0.78 -14.42
C ASP A 22 -5.05 0.14 -14.52
N PHE A 23 -3.85 -0.43 -14.46
CA PHE A 23 -2.59 0.31 -14.66
C PHE A 23 -1.86 -0.18 -15.90
N PRO A 24 -1.04 0.66 -16.56
CA PRO A 24 -0.25 0.21 -17.70
C PRO A 24 0.83 -0.80 -17.28
N ASP A 25 1.39 -0.65 -16.08
CA ASP A 25 2.47 -1.45 -15.53
C ASP A 25 2.45 -1.44 -13.99
N ILE A 26 3.33 -2.26 -13.39
CA ILE A 26 3.47 -2.37 -11.94
C ILE A 26 4.07 -1.12 -11.30
N GLU A 27 4.89 -0.34 -12.01
CA GLU A 27 5.49 0.88 -11.47
C GLU A 27 4.42 1.95 -11.24
N SER A 28 3.49 2.11 -12.18
CA SER A 28 2.33 2.97 -12.06
C SER A 28 1.42 2.55 -10.89
N ALA A 29 1.22 1.24 -10.71
CA ALA A 29 0.47 0.73 -9.55
C ALA A 29 1.19 1.02 -8.21
N VAL A 30 2.52 0.97 -8.21
CA VAL A 30 3.35 1.32 -7.04
C VAL A 30 3.27 2.81 -6.73
N GLU A 31 3.32 3.69 -7.73
CA GLU A 31 3.20 5.14 -7.54
C GLU A 31 1.83 5.51 -6.94
N GLU A 32 0.75 4.90 -7.45
CA GLU A 32 -0.59 5.10 -6.89
C GLU A 32 -0.67 4.56 -5.45
N ALA A 33 -0.14 3.36 -5.18
CA ALA A 33 -0.08 2.80 -3.83
C ALA A 33 0.65 3.74 -2.85
N MET A 34 1.74 4.37 -3.29
CA MET A 34 2.48 5.33 -2.47
C MET A 34 1.67 6.61 -2.22
N ALA A 35 0.94 7.10 -3.22
CA ALA A 35 0.05 8.25 -3.07
C ALA A 35 -1.09 7.94 -2.08
N ALA A 36 -1.78 6.83 -2.27
CA ALA A 36 -2.84 6.36 -1.39
C ALA A 36 -2.34 6.13 0.06
N ALA A 37 -1.15 5.57 0.23
CA ALA A 37 -0.54 5.38 1.55
C ALA A 37 -0.36 6.72 2.28
N ARG A 38 0.17 7.74 1.59
CA ARG A 38 0.33 9.08 2.16
C ARG A 38 -1.01 9.69 2.56
N GLU A 39 -2.05 9.52 1.75
CA GLU A 39 -3.39 10.03 2.06
C GLU A 39 -3.97 9.36 3.31
N ILE A 40 -3.87 8.03 3.42
CA ILE A 40 -4.36 7.29 4.59
C ILE A 40 -3.60 7.72 5.84
N ILE A 41 -2.27 7.85 5.78
CA ILE A 41 -1.47 8.31 6.92
C ILE A 41 -1.89 9.74 7.32
N ALA A 42 -2.03 10.64 6.36
CA ALA A 42 -2.43 12.01 6.63
C ALA A 42 -3.82 12.08 7.26
N GLU A 43 -4.77 11.27 6.80
CA GLU A 43 -6.12 11.18 7.36
C GLU A 43 -6.11 10.64 8.80
N ASN A 44 -5.35 9.59 9.07
CA ASN A 44 -5.22 9.05 10.44
C ASN A 44 -4.59 10.06 11.40
N ILE A 45 -3.58 10.82 10.94
CA ILE A 45 -2.99 11.91 11.72
C ILE A 45 -4.04 12.98 12.02
N LYS A 46 -4.83 13.41 11.03
CA LYS A 46 -5.92 14.40 11.23
C LYS A 46 -6.97 13.92 12.23
N ARG A 47 -7.26 12.62 12.25
CA ARG A 47 -8.21 11.98 13.17
C ARG A 47 -7.64 11.70 14.55
N ASN A 48 -6.36 11.97 14.75
CA ASN A 48 -5.65 11.68 15.99
C ASN A 48 -5.67 10.17 16.34
N GLU A 49 -5.73 9.33 15.30
CA GLU A 49 -5.71 7.87 15.38
C GLU A 49 -4.26 7.36 15.48
N ALA A 50 -4.11 6.07 15.84
CA ALA A 50 -2.79 5.46 15.94
C ALA A 50 -2.05 5.55 14.58
N PRO A 51 -0.74 5.85 14.59
CA PRO A 51 0.05 5.83 13.37
C PRO A 51 -0.03 4.43 12.75
N CYS A 52 -0.14 4.35 11.42
CA CYS A 52 -0.25 3.14 10.58
C CYS A 52 1.01 2.23 10.63
N ILE A 53 1.63 2.08 11.80
CA ILE A 53 2.87 1.35 12.00
C ILE A 53 2.60 -0.13 11.72
N GLY A 54 3.34 -0.70 10.78
CA GLY A 54 3.16 -2.08 10.33
C GLY A 54 2.07 -2.26 9.27
N HIS A 55 1.42 -1.18 8.81
CA HIS A 55 0.54 -1.25 7.66
C HIS A 55 1.34 -1.33 6.36
N ALA A 56 0.84 -2.08 5.39
CA ALA A 56 1.47 -2.21 4.08
C ALA A 56 0.41 -2.38 2.99
N PHE A 57 0.72 -1.91 1.79
CA PHE A 57 0.00 -2.31 0.58
C PHE A 57 0.61 -3.59 0.02
N GLU A 58 -0.23 -4.56 -0.32
CA GLU A 58 0.12 -5.71 -1.14
C GLU A 58 -0.47 -5.50 -2.54
N ILE A 59 0.40 -5.28 -3.51
CA ILE A 59 0.01 -5.14 -4.91
C ILE A 59 0.00 -6.54 -5.53
N ILE A 60 -1.17 -6.98 -5.93
CA ILE A 60 -1.37 -8.28 -6.57
C ILE A 60 -1.83 -8.12 -8.01
N ASP A 61 -1.53 -9.10 -8.85
CA ASP A 61 -2.09 -9.19 -10.20
C ASP A 61 -3.50 -9.83 -10.20
N SER A 62 -4.12 -9.88 -11.38
CA SER A 62 -5.43 -10.54 -11.58
C SER A 62 -5.46 -12.05 -11.36
N ARG A 63 -4.30 -12.69 -11.18
CA ARG A 63 -4.16 -14.11 -10.85
C ARG A 63 -3.96 -14.32 -9.34
N GLY A 64 -3.93 -13.24 -8.56
CA GLY A 64 -3.70 -13.28 -7.12
C GLY A 64 -2.22 -13.41 -6.73
N ALA A 65 -1.29 -13.22 -7.66
CA ALA A 65 0.14 -13.25 -7.36
C ALA A 65 0.58 -11.90 -6.75
N VAL A 66 1.22 -11.95 -5.58
CA VAL A 66 1.83 -10.77 -4.96
C VAL A 66 3.04 -10.35 -5.78
N LEU A 67 2.93 -9.19 -6.44
CA LEU A 67 4.00 -8.61 -7.24
C LEU A 67 4.92 -7.74 -6.37
N ARG A 68 4.33 -6.97 -5.44
CA ARG A 68 5.05 -6.06 -4.56
C ARG A 68 4.33 -5.90 -3.22
N THR A 69 5.11 -5.65 -2.17
CA THR A 69 4.61 -5.22 -0.87
C THR A 69 5.27 -3.89 -0.52
N LEU A 70 4.47 -2.90 -0.14
CA LEU A 70 4.90 -1.53 0.15
C LEU A 70 4.46 -1.14 1.56
N PRO A 71 5.38 -1.14 2.53
CA PRO A 71 5.11 -0.58 3.85
C PRO A 71 4.69 0.89 3.76
N PHE A 72 3.73 1.29 4.59
CA PHE A 72 3.27 2.68 4.62
C PHE A 72 4.39 3.65 5.04
N SER A 73 5.36 3.17 5.82
CA SER A 73 6.58 3.91 6.18
C SER A 73 7.37 4.41 4.96
N ASP A 74 7.43 3.63 3.89
CA ASP A 74 8.21 3.96 2.69
C ASP A 74 7.61 5.16 1.96
N SER A 75 6.31 5.40 2.15
CA SER A 75 5.60 6.52 1.52
C SER A 75 5.90 7.88 2.16
N LEU A 76 6.40 7.89 3.40
CA LEU A 76 6.80 9.10 4.13
C LEU A 76 8.25 9.49 3.84
N HIS A 77 9.12 8.50 3.67
CA HIS A 77 10.51 8.68 3.26
C HIS A 77 11.10 7.33 2.83
N PRO A 78 11.81 7.23 1.70
CA PRO A 78 12.29 5.96 1.17
C PRO A 78 13.23 5.21 2.14
N ASP A 79 13.99 5.92 2.98
CA ASP A 79 14.86 5.28 3.98
C ASP A 79 14.14 4.78 5.25
N PHE A 80 12.86 5.12 5.47
CA PHE A 80 12.14 4.69 6.69
C PHE A 80 11.79 3.19 6.66
N GLY A 81 11.69 2.57 5.48
CA GLY A 81 11.47 1.13 5.31
C GLY A 81 12.68 0.23 5.58
N ALA A 82 13.89 0.81 5.56
CA ALA A 82 15.14 0.08 5.70
C ALA A 82 15.52 -0.20 7.17
N VAL A 83 14.81 0.37 8.14
CA VAL A 83 15.05 0.10 9.58
C VAL A 83 14.35 -1.20 9.97
N ARG A 84 14.76 -2.32 9.36
CA ARG A 84 14.58 -3.65 9.94
C ARG A 84 15.77 -3.90 10.86
N ARG A 85 15.59 -3.70 12.17
CA ARG A 85 16.49 -4.27 13.19
C ARG A 85 16.18 -5.74 13.39
#